data_AF-A0A3M1B585-F1
#
_entry.id   AF-A0A3M1B585-F1
#
_cell.length_a   1.000
_cell.length_b   1.000
_cell.length_c   1.000
_cell.angle_alpha   90.00
_cell.angle_beta   90.00
_cell.angle_gamma   90.00
#
_symmetry.space_group_name_H-M   'P 1'
#
loop_
_entity.id
_entity.type
_entity.pdbx_description
1 polymer ?
#
loop_
_entity_poly.entity_id
_entity_poly.type
_entity_poly.pdbx_seq_one_letter_code
_entity_poly.pdbx_strand_id
1 'polypeptide(L)'
;MKKFLFFLLFAAFGATTLAGQNALVIPVENAQWKELHITIAGPQTRFTVICGDTLIGQQTWSKVHLVSTDTNLQVVWSIYQGALRSDETKAWFIPAETTDTILLYDFT
;
A
#
# COMPACT_ATOMS: atom_id res chain seq x y z
N MET A 1 55.21 -6.40 15.33
CA MET A 1 53.88 -5.89 15.74
C MET A 1 53.22 -5.14 14.57
N LYS A 2 52.73 -5.83 13.53
CA LYS A 2 52.06 -5.17 12.37
C LYS A 2 50.93 -6.00 11.72
N LYS A 3 50.65 -7.21 12.22
CA LYS A 3 49.66 -8.13 11.61
C LYS A 3 48.23 -8.03 12.20
N PHE A 4 48.07 -7.31 13.31
CA PHE A 4 46.75 -7.14 13.96
C PHE A 4 45.92 -6.00 13.39
N LEU A 5 46.51 -5.09 12.61
CA LEU A 5 45.80 -3.92 12.08
C LEU A 5 44.85 -4.27 10.93
N PHE A 6 45.06 -5.40 10.25
CA PHE A 6 44.25 -5.78 9.10
C PHE A 6 42.90 -6.41 9.48
N PHE A 7 42.82 -7.03 10.67
CA PHE A 7 41.60 -7.68 11.15
C PHE A 7 40.54 -6.67 11.63
N LEU A 8 40.97 -5.50 12.12
CA LEU A 8 40.07 -4.42 12.55
C LEU A 8 39.38 -3.71 11.37
N LEU A 9 39.99 -3.72 10.18
CA LEU A 9 39.40 -3.13 8.98
C LEU A 9 38.24 -3.96 8.42
N PHE A 10 38.26 -5.29 8.55
CA PHE A 10 37.15 -6.14 8.10
C PHE A 10 35.90 -6.05 8.99
N ALA A 11 36.08 -5.78 10.29
CA ALA A 11 34.96 -5.60 11.23
C ALA A 11 34.17 -4.29 10.99
N ALA A 12 34.81 -3.28 10.40
CA ALA A 12 34.15 -2.00 10.08
C ALA A 12 33.32 -2.04 8.78
N PHE A 13 33.56 -3.01 7.89
CA PHE A 13 32.78 -3.19 6.65
C PHE A 13 31.56 -4.10 6.81
N GLY A 14 31.46 -4.86 7.90
CA GLY A 14 30.30 -5.72 8.19
C GLY A 14 29.08 -4.99 8.77
N ALA A 15 29.21 -3.69 9.06
CA ALA A 15 28.17 -2.89 9.71
C ALA A 15 27.41 -1.97 8.75
N THR A 16 27.46 -2.21 7.43
CA THR A 16 26.43 -1.66 6.54
C THR A 16 25.14 -2.41 6.80
N THR A 17 24.44 -1.95 7.82
CA THR A 17 23.00 -2.04 8.04
C THR A 17 22.29 -2.92 7.03
N LEU A 18 21.78 -4.05 7.49
CA LEU A 18 20.46 -4.52 7.08
C LEU A 18 19.47 -3.38 7.37
N ALA A 19 19.53 -2.31 6.60
CA ALA A 19 18.37 -1.50 6.37
C ALA A 19 17.49 -2.43 5.52
N GLY A 20 16.72 -3.28 6.21
CA GLY A 20 15.52 -3.84 5.61
C GLY A 20 14.86 -2.69 4.88
N GLN A 21 14.61 -2.91 3.59
CA GLN A 21 14.03 -1.94 2.66
C GLN A 21 13.02 -1.11 3.46
N ASN A 22 13.29 0.20 3.66
CA ASN A 22 12.44 1.07 4.48
C ASN A 22 10.99 0.69 4.17
N ALA A 23 10.26 0.19 5.17
CA ALA A 23 8.94 -0.38 4.95
C ALA A 23 8.18 0.58 4.04
N LEU A 24 7.86 0.11 2.84
CA LEU A 24 7.28 0.96 1.81
C LEU A 24 5.94 1.38 2.39
N VAL A 25 5.85 2.63 2.87
CA VAL A 25 4.65 3.15 3.52
C VAL A 25 3.55 3.04 2.48
N ILE A 26 2.62 2.10 2.71
CA ILE A 26 1.47 1.97 1.82
C ILE A 26 0.66 3.24 2.03
N PRO A 27 0.43 4.03 0.98
CA PRO A 27 -0.22 5.31 1.15
C PRO A 27 -1.66 5.04 1.60
N VAL A 28 -2.00 5.50 2.79
CA VAL A 28 -3.33 5.37 3.41
C VAL A 28 -4.15 6.65 3.29
N GLU A 29 -3.64 7.67 2.61
CA GLU A 29 -4.36 8.93 2.42
C GLU A 29 -4.13 9.47 1.00
N ASN A 30 -5.20 9.96 0.37
CA ASN A 30 -5.17 10.70 -0.89
C ASN A 30 -4.37 10.02 -2.02
N ALA A 31 -4.45 8.70 -2.08
CA ALA A 31 -3.75 7.88 -3.08
C ALA A 31 -4.69 7.46 -4.20
N GLN A 32 -4.16 7.36 -5.42
CA GLN A 32 -4.90 6.80 -6.55
C GLN A 32 -4.00 5.93 -7.43
N TRP A 33 -4.57 4.86 -7.94
CA TRP A 33 -3.98 3.99 -8.95
C TRP A 33 -4.88 4.01 -10.18
N LYS A 34 -4.28 4.29 -11.34
CA LYS A 34 -4.98 4.25 -12.61
C LYS A 34 -4.80 2.88 -13.25
N GLU A 35 -5.91 2.25 -13.61
CA GLU A 35 -5.98 0.97 -14.33
C GLU A 35 -6.49 1.21 -15.76
N LEU A 36 -5.87 0.53 -16.72
CA LEU A 36 -6.41 0.39 -18.07
C LEU A 36 -6.97 -1.02 -18.23
N HIS A 37 -8.29 -1.13 -18.30
CA HIS A 37 -9.01 -2.40 -18.40
C HIS A 37 -9.43 -2.64 -19.85
N ILE A 38 -8.82 -3.60 -20.54
CA ILE A 38 -9.09 -3.87 -21.96
C ILE A 38 -10.17 -4.96 -22.08
N THR A 39 -11.29 -4.63 -22.71
CA THR A 39 -12.43 -5.56 -22.94
C THR A 39 -12.72 -5.72 -24.43
N ILE A 40 -13.66 -6.60 -24.78
CA ILE A 40 -14.19 -6.72 -26.16
C ILE A 40 -14.86 -5.42 -26.66
N ALA A 41 -15.34 -4.56 -25.76
CA ALA A 41 -15.93 -3.27 -26.09
C ALA A 41 -14.89 -2.15 -26.22
N GLY A 42 -13.60 -2.47 -26.02
CA GLY A 42 -12.49 -1.52 -26.03
C GLY A 42 -11.89 -1.27 -24.64
N PRO A 43 -10.89 -0.37 -24.56
CA PRO A 43 -10.24 0.01 -23.32
C PRO A 43 -11.15 0.87 -22.45
N GLN A 44 -11.19 0.58 -21.16
CA GLN A 44 -11.86 1.36 -20.12
C GLN A 44 -10.82 1.83 -19.11
N THR A 45 -10.91 3.10 -18.70
CA THR A 45 -10.07 3.61 -17.61
C THR A 45 -10.81 3.43 -16.30
N ARG A 46 -10.15 2.84 -15.30
CA ARG A 46 -10.64 2.73 -13.93
C ARG A 46 -9.60 3.30 -12.97
N PHE A 47 -10.06 3.67 -11.78
CA PHE A 47 -9.22 4.18 -10.73
C PHE A 47 -9.54 3.45 -9.44
N THR A 48 -8.51 2.96 -8.75
CA THR A 48 -8.64 2.63 -7.32
C THR A 48 -8.20 3.86 -6.56
N VAL A 49 -9.05 4.39 -5.69
CA VAL A 49 -8.78 5.60 -4.92
C VAL A 49 -8.92 5.33 -3.43
N ILE A 50 -8.02 5.92 -2.65
CA ILE A 50 -8.13 6.02 -1.20
C ILE A 50 -8.59 7.42 -0.86
N CYS A 51 -9.83 7.55 -0.38
CA CYS A 51 -10.44 8.85 -0.13
C CYS A 51 -11.40 8.81 1.06
N GLY A 52 -11.04 9.55 2.10
CA GLY A 52 -11.81 9.68 3.32
C GLY A 52 -11.69 8.46 4.23
N ASP A 53 -12.15 8.66 5.46
CA ASP A 53 -11.98 7.68 6.53
C ASP A 53 -13.30 6.97 6.86
N THR A 54 -13.16 5.83 7.51
CA THR A 54 -14.24 5.06 8.11
C THR A 54 -13.79 4.53 9.47
N LEU A 55 -14.75 4.32 10.36
CA LEU A 55 -14.51 3.69 11.66
C LEU A 55 -15.03 2.25 11.59
N ILE A 56 -14.16 1.27 11.79
CA ILE A 56 -14.53 -0.15 11.87
C ILE A 56 -14.08 -0.67 13.23
N GLY A 57 -15.05 -1.05 14.07
CA GLY A 57 -14.81 -1.28 15.49
C GLY A 57 -14.38 0.01 16.18
N GLN A 58 -13.17 0.01 16.76
CA GLN A 58 -12.56 1.18 17.42
C GLN A 58 -11.34 1.73 16.66
N GLN A 59 -11.13 1.29 15.43
CA GLN A 59 -9.98 1.68 14.61
C GLN A 59 -10.44 2.52 13.42
N THR A 60 -9.68 3.56 13.10
CA THR A 60 -9.84 4.34 11.88
C THR A 60 -9.16 3.62 10.72
N TRP A 61 -9.85 3.58 9.59
CA TRP A 61 -9.39 2.99 8.34
C TRP A 61 -9.66 3.96 7.19
N SER A 62 -8.87 3.84 6.14
CA SER A 62 -9.03 4.65 4.93
C SER A 62 -9.92 3.91 3.93
N LYS A 63 -10.95 4.57 3.42
CA LYS A 63 -11.87 3.97 2.45
C LYS A 63 -11.18 3.75 1.11
N VAL A 64 -11.36 2.58 0.53
CA VAL A 64 -10.90 2.22 -0.81
C VAL A 64 -12.12 2.14 -1.73
N HIS A 65 -12.07 2.88 -2.84
CA HIS A 65 -13.11 2.87 -3.87
C HIS A 65 -12.54 2.47 -5.22
N LEU A 66 -13.30 1.68 -5.98
CA LEU A 66 -13.11 1.52 -7.41
C LEU A 66 -14.02 2.52 -8.12
N VAL A 67 -13.44 3.39 -8.93
CA VAL A 67 -14.10 4.48 -9.63
C VAL A 67 -13.93 4.28 -11.13
N SER A 68 -15.03 4.34 -11.87
CA SER A 68 -14.99 4.37 -13.33
C SER A 68 -15.35 5.75 -13.83
N THR A 69 -14.69 6.14 -14.91
CA THR A 69 -14.95 7.41 -15.58
C THR A 69 -15.41 7.22 -17.02
N ASP A 70 -16.04 8.24 -17.58
CA ASP A 70 -16.28 8.34 -19.02
C ASP A 70 -15.00 8.78 -19.76
N THR A 71 -15.13 9.07 -21.06
CA THR A 71 -14.02 9.56 -21.89
C THR A 71 -13.54 10.96 -21.52
N ASN A 72 -14.32 11.74 -20.76
CA ASN A 72 -14.00 13.07 -20.28
C ASN A 72 -13.48 13.05 -18.82
N LEU A 73 -13.16 11.87 -18.30
CA LEU A 73 -12.72 11.63 -16.91
C LEU A 73 -13.78 12.03 -15.86
N GLN A 74 -15.05 12.13 -16.25
CA GLN A 74 -16.15 12.34 -15.29
C GLN A 74 -16.52 11.01 -14.64
N VAL A 75 -16.74 11.02 -13.32
CA VAL A 75 -17.12 9.81 -12.58
C VAL A 75 -18.50 9.35 -13.02
N VAL A 76 -18.58 8.12 -13.52
CA VAL A 76 -19.85 7.48 -13.95
C VAL A 76 -20.39 6.59 -12.85
N TRP A 77 -19.51 5.87 -12.16
CA TRP A 77 -19.88 5.06 -11.00
C TRP A 77 -18.69 4.90 -10.06
N SER A 78 -19.00 4.60 -8.79
CA SER A 78 -18.04 4.27 -7.75
C SER A 78 -18.57 3.11 -6.92
N ILE A 79 -17.70 2.16 -6.57
CA ILE A 79 -18.00 1.03 -5.69
C ILE A 79 -17.03 1.07 -4.53
N TYR A 80 -17.56 1.04 -3.30
CA TYR A 80 -16.76 0.85 -2.10
C TYR A 80 -16.19 -0.58 -2.10
N GLN A 81 -14.87 -0.70 -2.15
CA GLN A 81 -14.17 -1.99 -2.19
C GLN A 81 -13.81 -2.51 -0.80
N GLY A 82 -13.66 -1.61 0.16
CA GLY A 82 -13.23 -1.96 1.51
C GLY A 82 -12.47 -0.83 2.19
N ALA A 83 -11.75 -1.17 3.24
CA ALA A 83 -10.94 -0.22 3.99
C ALA A 83 -9.50 -0.71 4.16
N LEU A 84 -8.54 0.20 4.04
CA LEU A 84 -7.12 -0.05 4.22
C LEU A 84 -6.64 0.60 5.51
N ARG A 85 -5.72 -0.06 6.21
CA ARG A 85 -4.97 0.52 7.33
C ARG A 85 -3.53 0.03 7.23
N SER A 86 -2.58 0.88 7.55
CA SER A 86 -1.19 0.48 7.68
C SER A 86 -0.55 1.15 8.88
N ASP A 87 0.45 0.50 9.44
CA ASP A 87 1.42 1.13 10.34
C ASP A 87 2.82 1.09 9.71
N GLU A 88 3.85 1.34 10.49
CA GLU A 88 5.25 1.36 10.02
C GLU A 88 5.76 0.00 9.53
N THR A 89 5.08 -1.10 9.85
CA THR A 89 5.57 -2.47 9.59
C THR A 89 4.58 -3.36 8.86
N LYS A 90 3.29 -3.04 8.90
CA LYS A 90 2.23 -3.92 8.40
C LYS A 90 1.14 -3.14 7.71
N ALA A 91 0.48 -3.81 6.77
CA ALA A 91 -0.68 -3.28 6.08
C ALA A 91 -1.80 -4.31 6.06
N TRP A 92 -3.02 -3.83 6.30
CA TRP A 92 -4.23 -4.62 6.38
C TRP A 92 -5.32 -4.07 5.47
N PHE A 93 -6.19 -4.97 5.02
CA PHE A 93 -7.36 -4.64 4.25
C PHE A 93 -8.58 -5.37 4.80
N ILE A 94 -9.71 -4.67 4.87
CA ILE A 94 -11.02 -5.25 5.16
C ILE A 94 -11.87 -5.10 3.90
N PRO A 95 -12.21 -6.21 3.21
CA PRO A 95 -13.13 -6.17 2.08
C PRO A 95 -14.50 -5.58 2.48
N ALA A 96 -15.14 -4.88 1.54
CA ALA A 96 -16.52 -4.42 1.72
C ALA A 96 -17.43 -5.60 2.12
N GLU A 97 -18.44 -5.29 2.93
CA GLU A 97 -19.45 -6.26 3.42
C GLU A 97 -18.90 -7.35 4.36
N THR A 98 -17.64 -7.26 4.77
CA THR A 98 -17.02 -8.18 5.72
C THR A 98 -16.45 -7.43 6.93
N THR A 99 -16.19 -8.16 8.01
CA THR A 99 -15.39 -7.68 9.15
C THR A 99 -14.03 -8.36 9.22
N ASP A 100 -13.76 -9.28 8.28
CA ASP A 100 -12.55 -10.07 8.28
C ASP A 100 -11.38 -9.22 7.80
N THR A 101 -10.36 -9.15 8.65
CA THR A 101 -9.16 -8.38 8.37
C THR A 101 -8.12 -9.27 7.70
N ILE A 102 -7.67 -8.87 6.52
CA ILE A 102 -6.63 -9.53 5.74
C ILE A 102 -5.31 -8.80 5.95
N LEU A 103 -4.25 -9.50 6.37
CA LEU A 103 -2.89 -8.98 6.38
C LEU A 103 -2.34 -9.02 4.94
N LEU A 104 -2.04 -7.86 4.36
CA LEU A 104 -1.49 -7.74 3.01
C LEU A 104 0.04 -7.86 3.00
N TYR A 105 0.70 -7.16 3.94
CA TYR A 105 2.16 -7.10 4.03
C TYR A 105 2.61 -7.10 5.49
N ASP A 106 3.75 -7.75 5.73
CA ASP A 106 4.50 -7.74 6.99
C ASP A 106 5.99 -7.54 6.66
N PHE A 107 6.53 -6.40 7.05
CA PHE A 107 7.91 -5.98 6.76
C PHE A 107 8.86 -6.21 7.94
N THR A 108 8.44 -7.01 8.94
CA THR A 108 9.28 -7.38 10.09
C THR A 108 10.36 -8.41 9.78
#